data_AF-A0A7J8SFI3-F1
#
_entry.id   AF-A0A7J8SFI3-F1
#
_cell.length_a   1.000
_cell.length_b   1.000
_cell.length_c   1.000
_cell.angle_alpha   90.00
_cell.angle_beta   90.00
_cell.angle_gamma   90.00
#
_symmetry.space_group_name_H-M   'P 1'
#
loop_
_entity.id
_entity.type
_entity.pdbx_description
1 polymer ?
#
loop_
_entity_poly.entity_id
_entity_poly.type
_entity_poly.pdbx_seq_one_letter_code
_entity_poly.pdbx_strand_id
1 'polypeptide(L)'
;MANFQKKKVQQCTHCNLWNSSSEALTLTDKKVWQGSHYADFPEIIEDGDSSEFTHESVTDDADSQGSVAGLVYRRRDGTKWIVAWSNPLTENSKVYIAFHSILPLIN
;
A
#
# COMPACT_ATOMS: atom_id res chain seq x y z
N MET A 1 24.20 20.30 28.43
CA MET A 1 23.31 20.33 27.24
C MET A 1 22.88 18.90 26.96
N ALA A 2 21.63 18.55 27.23
CA ALA A 2 21.12 17.20 26.97
C ALA A 2 20.82 17.07 25.47
N ASN A 3 21.59 16.23 24.79
CA ASN A 3 21.33 15.86 23.39
C ASN A 3 20.13 14.90 23.39
N PHE A 4 18.92 15.44 23.32
CA PHE A 4 17.72 14.64 23.06
C PHE A 4 17.75 14.20 21.60
N GLN A 5 18.49 13.12 21.33
CA GLN A 5 18.25 12.30 20.16
C GLN A 5 16.82 11.77 20.30
N LYS A 6 15.85 12.46 19.67
CA LYS A 6 14.52 11.88 19.41
C LYS A 6 14.79 10.55 18.73
N LYS A 7 14.59 9.45 19.46
CA LYS A 7 14.58 8.09 18.91
C LYS A 7 13.69 8.18 17.67
N LYS A 8 14.23 8.03 16.46
CA LYS A 8 13.43 8.00 15.23
C LYS A 8 12.43 6.86 15.44
N VAL A 9 11.18 7.21 15.74
CA VAL A 9 10.13 6.21 15.89
C VAL A 9 9.91 5.66 14.48
N GLN A 10 10.17 4.36 14.31
CA GLN A 10 9.88 3.67 13.08
C GLN A 10 8.38 3.87 12.79
N GLN A 11 8.06 4.49 11.66
CA GLN A 11 6.69 4.55 11.20
C GLN A 11 6.35 3.26 10.46
N CYS A 12 5.19 2.71 10.74
CA CYS A 12 4.62 1.59 10.01
C CYS A 12 3.18 1.93 9.62
N THR A 13 2.73 1.37 8.50
CA THR A 13 1.34 1.45 8.06
C THR A 13 0.77 0.04 8.14
N HIS A 14 -0.21 -0.14 9.02
CA HIS A 14 -0.99 -1.37 9.10
C HIS A 14 -2.17 -1.25 8.15
N CYS A 15 -2.29 -2.21 7.24
CA CYS A 15 -3.32 -2.24 6.21
C CYS A 15 -4.20 -3.47 6.42
N ASN A 16 -5.50 -3.28 6.32
CA ASN A 16 -6.48 -4.35 6.15
C ASN A 16 -7.29 -4.04 4.88
N LEU A 17 -7.20 -4.92 3.89
CA LEU A 17 -7.93 -4.82 2.64
C LEU A 17 -9.04 -5.85 2.60
N TRP A 18 -10.29 -5.38 2.52
CA TRP A 18 -11.47 -6.23 2.37
C TRP A 18 -11.93 -6.26 0.91
N ASN A 19 -12.11 -7.46 0.35
CA ASN A 19 -12.65 -7.63 -0.99
C ASN A 19 -14.14 -8.02 -0.92
N SER A 20 -15.00 -7.17 -1.46
CA SER A 20 -16.44 -7.43 -1.67
C SER A 20 -16.85 -7.22 -3.13
N SER A 21 -15.92 -7.47 -4.06
CA SER A 21 -16.07 -7.13 -5.47
C SER A 21 -16.68 -8.25 -6.33
N SER A 22 -17.24 -9.30 -5.72
CA SER A 22 -17.81 -10.49 -6.36
C SER A 22 -16.83 -11.33 -7.18
N GLU A 23 -15.54 -11.00 -7.15
CA GLU A 23 -14.46 -11.70 -7.82
C GLU A 23 -13.18 -11.60 -6.99
N ALA A 24 -12.25 -12.53 -7.17
CA ALA A 24 -10.92 -12.43 -6.58
C ALA A 24 -10.15 -11.21 -7.12
N LEU A 25 -9.41 -10.54 -6.24
CA LEU A 25 -8.47 -9.48 -6.57
C LEU A 25 -7.07 -10.07 -6.63
N THR A 26 -6.39 -9.93 -7.77
CA THR A 26 -4.98 -10.33 -7.93
C THR A 26 -4.08 -9.11 -7.98
N LEU A 27 -3.02 -9.09 -7.18
CA LEU A 27 -1.99 -8.06 -7.23
C LEU A 27 -1.25 -8.15 -8.56
N THR A 28 -1.24 -7.06 -9.32
CA THR A 28 -0.63 -7.01 -10.66
C THR A 28 0.53 -6.04 -10.76
N ASP A 29 0.58 -5.04 -9.88
CA ASP A 29 1.69 -4.10 -9.81
C ASP A 29 1.84 -3.56 -8.39
N LYS A 30 3.06 -3.15 -8.04
CA LYS A 30 3.38 -2.50 -6.78
C LYS A 30 4.49 -1.49 -6.98
N LYS A 31 4.37 -0.36 -6.30
CA LYS A 31 5.43 0.64 -6.21
C LYS A 31 5.64 1.04 -4.77
N VAL A 32 6.84 0.77 -4.26
CA VAL A 32 7.31 1.33 -2.99
C VAL A 32 8.14 2.57 -3.31
N TRP A 33 7.74 3.71 -2.76
CA TRP A 33 8.46 4.98 -2.86
C TRP A 33 9.34 5.23 -1.63
N GLN A 34 8.86 4.84 -0.45
CA GLN A 34 9.58 4.96 0.82
C GLN A 34 9.18 3.79 1.72
N GLY A 35 10.13 3.26 2.48
CA GLY A 35 9.90 2.12 3.37
C GLY A 35 10.43 0.81 2.80
N SER A 36 10.06 -0.30 3.43
CA SER A 36 10.60 -1.62 3.15
C SER A 36 10.14 -2.12 1.78
N HIS A 37 11.09 -2.29 0.87
CA HIS A 37 10.87 -2.96 -0.42
C HIS A 37 10.62 -4.47 -0.29
N TYR A 38 10.82 -5.03 0.92
CA TYR A 38 10.65 -6.45 1.23
C TYR A 38 9.32 -6.75 1.95
N ALA A 39 8.42 -5.77 2.05
CA ALA A 39 7.10 -6.01 2.63
C ALA A 39 6.34 -7.08 1.82
N ASP A 40 5.70 -7.99 2.54
CA ASP A 40 4.90 -9.06 1.98
C ASP A 40 3.48 -8.54 1.72
N PHE A 41 3.20 -8.24 0.45
CA PHE A 41 1.91 -7.71 0.02
C PHE A 41 1.02 -8.87 -0.44
N PRO A 42 -0.25 -8.94 0.00
CA PRO A 42 -1.16 -10.02 -0.39
C PRO A 42 -1.30 -10.10 -1.91
N GLU A 43 -0.97 -11.26 -2.50
CA GLU A 43 -1.03 -11.46 -3.95
C GLU A 43 -2.45 -11.72 -4.46
N ILE A 44 -3.28 -12.38 -3.65
CA ILE A 44 -4.67 -12.73 -3.97
C ILE A 44 -5.53 -12.41 -2.75
N ILE A 45 -6.68 -11.76 -2.97
CA ILE A 45 -7.71 -11.54 -1.96
C ILE A 45 -9.03 -12.07 -2.53
N GLU A 46 -9.56 -13.15 -1.96
CA GLU A 46 -10.81 -13.77 -2.42
C GLU A 46 -12.02 -12.90 -2.12
N ASP A 47 -13.13 -13.10 -2.86
CA ASP A 47 -14.37 -12.37 -2.59
C ASP A 47 -14.95 -12.76 -1.21
N GLY A 48 -15.35 -11.75 -0.44
CA GLY A 48 -15.83 -11.92 0.93
C GLY A 48 -14.73 -12.13 1.96
N ASP A 49 -13.46 -12.04 1.58
CA ASP A 49 -12.30 -12.20 2.47
C ASP A 49 -11.52 -10.89 2.66
N SER A 50 -10.62 -10.88 3.63
CA SER A 50 -9.70 -9.79 3.90
C SER A 50 -8.26 -10.25 3.98
N SER A 51 -7.34 -9.33 3.72
CA SER A 51 -5.91 -9.56 3.93
C SER A 51 -5.29 -8.42 4.70
N GLU A 52 -4.55 -8.79 5.75
CA GLU A 52 -3.81 -7.86 6.60
C GLU A 52 -2.33 -7.91 6.26
N PHE A 53 -1.68 -6.75 6.25
CA PHE A 53 -0.23 -6.65 6.08
C PHE A 53 0.29 -5.35 6.69
N THR A 54 1.60 -5.31 6.94
CA THR A 54 2.29 -4.13 7.46
C THR A 54 3.35 -3.67 6.49
N HIS A 55 3.38 -2.38 6.19
CA HIS A 55 4.47 -1.75 5.45
C HIS A 55 5.26 -0.81 6.35
N GLU A 56 6.48 -1.20 6.65
CA GLU A 56 7.36 -0.51 7.60
C GLU A 56 8.26 0.52 6.90
N SER A 57 8.59 1.60 7.61
CA SER A 57 9.77 2.41 7.29
C SER A 57 11.05 1.61 7.57
N VAL A 58 12.09 1.83 6.76
CA VAL A 58 13.42 1.22 6.97
C VAL A 58 14.17 2.07 7.99
N THR A 59 14.76 1.53 9.05
CA THR A 59 15.44 2.37 10.06
C THR A 59 16.90 2.68 9.70
N ASP A 60 17.46 1.90 8.78
CA ASP A 60 18.92 1.82 8.57
C ASP A 60 19.40 2.76 7.46
N ASP A 61 18.48 3.32 6.68
CA ASP A 61 18.77 4.35 5.71
C ASP A 61 18.60 5.74 6.33
N ALA A 62 19.64 6.56 6.22
CA ALA A 62 19.61 7.96 6.67
C ALA A 62 18.43 8.75 6.07
N ASP A 63 17.99 8.34 4.87
CA ASP A 63 16.90 8.89 4.09
C ASP A 63 15.56 8.17 4.31
N SER A 64 15.40 7.37 5.35
CA SER A 64 14.09 6.83 5.68
C SER A 64 13.12 7.94 6.04
N GLN A 65 12.17 8.17 5.15
CA GLN A 65 11.18 9.24 5.22
C GLN A 65 9.78 8.74 5.62
N GLY A 66 9.57 7.43 5.83
CA GLY A 66 8.29 6.86 6.26
C GLY A 66 7.88 5.60 5.49
N SER A 67 6.57 5.36 5.40
CA SER A 67 5.92 4.24 4.70
C SER A 67 5.04 4.80 3.58
N VAL A 68 5.51 4.72 2.34
CA VAL A 68 4.84 5.28 1.16
C VAL A 68 4.90 4.27 0.02
N ALA A 69 3.74 3.71 -0.32
CA ALA A 69 3.64 2.71 -1.39
C ALA A 69 2.24 2.70 -2.04
N GLY A 70 2.16 2.02 -3.17
CA GLY A 70 0.95 1.84 -3.95
C GLY A 70 0.89 0.43 -4.51
N LEU A 71 -0.31 -0.15 -4.50
CA LEU A 71 -0.64 -1.49 -4.96
C LEU A 71 -1.73 -1.38 -6.02
N VAL A 72 -1.62 -2.20 -7.06
CA VAL A 72 -2.63 -2.32 -8.12
C VAL A 72 -3.15 -3.74 -8.16
N TYR A 73 -4.36 -3.92 -7.66
CA TYR A 73 -5.11 -5.15 -7.78
C TYR A 73 -5.95 -5.13 -9.06
N ARG A 74 -6.19 -6.30 -9.64
CA ARG A 74 -6.99 -6.47 -10.86
C ARG A 74 -8.02 -7.56 -10.66
N ARG A 75 -9.25 -7.27 -11.08
CA ARG A 75 -10.36 -8.24 -11.22
C ARG A 75 -10.28 -8.95 -12.57
N ARG A 76 -10.99 -10.07 -12.72
CA ARG A 76 -10.97 -10.87 -13.95
C ARG A 76 -11.49 -10.05 -15.14
N ASP A 77 -12.48 -9.21 -14.91
CA ASP A 77 -13.06 -8.29 -15.91
C ASP A 77 -12.11 -7.17 -16.40
N GLY A 78 -10.90 -7.07 -15.83
CA GLY A 78 -9.91 -6.07 -16.20
C GLY A 78 -9.98 -4.78 -15.40
N THR A 79 -10.98 -4.60 -14.54
CA THR A 79 -11.05 -3.46 -13.61
C THR A 79 -9.88 -3.52 -12.64
N LYS A 80 -9.20 -2.39 -12.48
CA LYS A 80 -8.08 -2.21 -11.54
C LYS A 80 -8.53 -1.45 -10.30
N TRP A 81 -8.08 -1.94 -9.16
CA TRP A 81 -8.23 -1.34 -7.83
C TRP A 81 -6.85 -0.85 -7.40
N ILE A 82 -6.71 0.46 -7.26
CA ILE A 82 -5.45 1.10 -6.89
C ILE A 82 -5.58 1.56 -5.45
N VAL A 83 -4.70 1.06 -4.58
CA VAL A 83 -4.60 1.50 -3.18
C VAL A 83 -3.21 2.09 -3.00
N ALA A 84 -3.13 3.34 -2.56
CA ALA A 84 -1.86 3.96 -2.23
C ALA A 84 -1.94 4.67 -0.89
N TRP A 85 -0.82 4.71 -0.18
CA TRP A 85 -0.71 5.43 1.08
C TRP A 85 0.57 6.23 1.12
N SER A 86 0.52 7.31 1.90
CA SER A 86 1.66 8.14 2.24
C SER A 86 1.63 8.35 3.74
N ASN A 87 2.58 7.75 4.45
CA ASN A 87 2.75 7.91 5.88
C ASN A 87 4.20 8.36 6.15
N PRO A 88 4.52 9.65 5.93
CA PRO A 88 5.86 10.19 6.11
C PRO A 88 6.12 10.66 7.55
N LEU A 89 7.40 10.81 7.92
CA LEU A 89 7.81 11.20 9.28
C LEU A 89 7.38 12.62 9.71
N THR A 90 7.24 13.53 8.76
CA THR A 90 7.09 14.98 9.03
C THR A 90 5.75 15.56 8.58
N GLU A 91 4.88 14.78 7.94
CA GLU A 91 3.58 15.23 7.47
C GLU A 91 2.46 14.29 7.91
N ASN A 92 1.21 14.73 7.70
CA ASN A 92 0.04 13.91 7.99
C ASN A 92 -0.06 12.73 7.02
N SER A 93 -0.47 11.58 7.54
CA SER A 93 -0.73 10.39 6.76
C SER A 93 -1.92 10.58 5.82
N LYS A 94 -1.85 10.00 4.61
CA LYS A 94 -2.87 10.06 3.56
C LYS A 94 -3.06 8.67 2.95
N VAL A 95 -4.29 8.39 2.52
CA VAL A 95 -4.67 7.17 1.80
C VAL A 95 -5.45 7.55 0.56
N TYR A 96 -5.19 6.86 -0.55
CA TYR A 96 -5.81 7.06 -1.85
C TYR A 96 -6.35 5.73 -2.36
N ILE A 97 -7.59 5.75 -2.85
CA ILE A 97 -8.23 4.61 -3.49
C ILE A 97 -8.77 5.09 -4.84
N ALA A 98 -8.50 4.34 -5.89
CA ALA A 98 -9.05 4.60 -7.22
C ALA A 98 -9.46 3.30 -7.92
N PHE A 99 -10.49 3.40 -8.74
CA PHE A 99 -10.96 2.30 -9.59
C PHE A 99 -10.79 2.70 -11.05
N HIS A 100 -10.14 1.85 -11.84
CA HIS A 100 -9.94 2.07 -13.26
C HIS A 100 -10.51 0.90 -14.05
N SER A 101 -11.60 1.14 -14.77
CA SER A 101 -12.20 0.16 -15.68
C SER A 101 -11.68 0.38 -17.10
N ILE A 102 -11.37 -0.72 -17.77
CA ILE A 102 -11.13 -0.70 -19.21
C ILE A 102 -12.52 -0.65 -19.85
N LEU A 103 -12.88 0.47 -20.47
CA LEU A 103 -14.09 0.52 -21.28
C LEU A 103 -13.89 -0.40 -22.49
N PRO A 104 -14.87 -1.27 -22.83
CA PRO A 104 -14.79 -2.05 -24.05
C PRO A 104 -14.68 -1.09 -25.24
N LEU A 105 -13.74 -1.34 -26.14
CA LEU A 105 -13.72 -0.70 -27.44
C LEU A 105 -14.99 -1.12 -28.16
N ILE A 106 -15.95 -0.20 -28.29
CA ILE A 106 -17.11 -0.38 -29.15
C ILE A 106 -16.59 -0.17 -30.58
N ASN A 107 -16.51 -1.26 -31.36
CA ASN A 107 -16.26 -1.21 -32.80
C ASN A 107 -17.52 -0.78 -33.56
#